data_AF-A0A3M2AI20-F1
#
_entry.id   AF-A0A3M2AI20-F1
#
_cell.length_a   1.000
_cell.length_b   1.000
_cell.length_c   1.000
_cell.angle_alpha   90.00
_cell.angle_beta   90.00
_cell.angle_gamma   90.00
#
_symmetry.space_group_name_H-M   'P 1'
#
loop_
_entity.id
_entity.type
_entity.pdbx_description
1 polymer ?
#
loop_
_entity_poly.entity_id
_entity_poly.type
_entity_poly.pdbx_seq_one_letter_code
_entity_poly.pdbx_strand_id
1 'polypeptide(L)' 'MAARHRRGDDGRPPPARKPFLLRLPPDLLAELRAWAAHDLRSLNAHIEFLLREAVRRRRQTPRD' A
#
# COMPACT_ATOMS: atom_id res chain seq x y z
N MET A 1 11.69 41.47 5.91
CA MET A 1 10.60 41.17 4.95
C MET A 1 10.30 39.68 4.95
N ALA A 2 9.04 39.36 5.27
CA ALA A 2 8.21 38.21 4.88
C ALA A 2 8.64 36.76 5.19
N ALA A 3 7.71 36.09 5.86
CA ALA A 3 7.71 34.73 6.39
C ALA A 3 7.65 33.62 5.33
N ARG A 4 8.12 32.42 5.70
CA ARG A 4 7.56 31.15 5.22
C ARG A 4 7.07 30.34 6.41
N HIS A 5 5.85 30.65 6.80
CA HIS A 5 5.05 29.87 7.74
C HIS A 5 4.71 28.54 7.05
N ARG A 6 5.47 27.46 7.29
CA ARG A 6 5.05 26.11 6.92
C ARG A 6 3.92 25.71 7.87
N ARG A 7 2.68 26.07 7.51
CA ARG A 7 1.49 25.52 8.17
C ARG A 7 1.36 24.04 7.79
N GLY A 8 1.17 23.18 8.78
CA GLY A 8 0.52 21.88 8.59
C GLY A 8 1.34 20.62 8.84
N ASP A 9 2.45 20.68 9.57
CA ASP A 9 3.03 19.48 10.18
C ASP A 9 2.73 19.55 11.68
N ASP A 10 1.70 18.85 12.12
CA ASP A 10 1.36 18.63 13.53
C ASP A 10 2.44 17.79 14.26
N GLY A 11 3.59 17.53 13.63
CA GLY A 11 4.77 16.93 14.22
C GLY A 11 4.56 15.46 14.59
N ARG A 12 3.39 14.91 14.28
CA ARG A 12 3.07 13.52 14.55
C ARG A 12 3.73 12.68 13.46
N PRO A 13 4.67 11.79 13.81
CA PRO A 13 5.25 10.90 12.83
C PRO A 13 4.13 10.07 12.19
N PRO A 14 4.18 9.84 10.86
CA PRO A 14 3.19 9.01 10.21
C PRO A 14 3.11 7.66 10.92
N PRO A 15 1.91 7.05 11.02
CA PRO A 15 1.74 5.78 11.71
C PRO A 15 2.77 4.77 11.20
N ALA A 16 3.50 4.18 12.14
CA ALA A 16 4.59 3.27 11.82
C ALA A 16 4.07 2.09 11.00
N ARG A 17 4.56 1.95 9.77
CA ARG A 17 4.31 0.75 8.95
C ARG A 17 5.19 -0.37 9.49
N LYS A 18 4.59 -1.48 9.89
CA LYS A 18 5.34 -2.66 10.36
C LYS A 18 5.81 -3.46 9.14
N PRO A 19 7.12 -3.52 8.83
CA PRO A 19 7.61 -4.36 7.74
C PRO A 19 7.42 -5.84 8.09
N PHE A 20 7.17 -6.65 7.06
CA PHE A 20 7.12 -8.11 7.19
C PHE A 20 7.73 -8.75 5.95
N LEU A 21 8.28 -9.96 6.12
CA LEU A 21 8.80 -10.74 5.01
C LEU A 21 7.65 -11.52 4.36
N LEU A 22 7.49 -11.33 3.06
CA LEU A 22 6.51 -12.05 2.24
C LEU A 22 7.23 -13.03 1.33
N ARG A 23 6.87 -14.32 1.39
CA ARG A 23 7.38 -15.34 0.47
C ARG A 23 6.37 -15.51 -0.66
N LEU A 24 6.84 -15.39 -1.90
CA LEU A 24 6.03 -15.56 -3.11
C LEU A 24 6.79 -16.45 -4.11
N PRO A 25 6.07 -17.25 -4.91
CA PRO A 25 6.62 -17.83 -6.12
C PRO A 25 7.21 -16.74 -7.04
N PRO A 26 8.34 -17.00 -7.72
CA PRO A 26 9.05 -15.99 -8.51
C PRO A 26 8.26 -15.50 -9.73
N ASP A 27 7.47 -16.39 -10.33
CA ASP A 27 6.52 -16.12 -11.41
C ASP A 27 5.41 -15.15 -10.95
N LEU A 28 4.80 -15.42 -9.78
CA LEU A 28 3.80 -14.53 -9.21
C LEU A 28 4.38 -13.14 -8.90
N LEU A 29 5.61 -13.09 -8.39
CA LEU A 29 6.30 -11.82 -8.15
C LEU A 29 6.55 -11.03 -9.45
N ALA A 30 6.86 -11.71 -10.56
CA ALA A 30 7.04 -11.08 -11.86
C ALA A 30 5.72 -10.51 -12.39
N GLU A 31 4.63 -11.26 -12.28
CA GLU A 31 3.29 -10.81 -12.69
C GLU A 31 2.83 -9.59 -11.88
N LEU A 32 2.98 -9.62 -10.55
CA LEU A 32 2.65 -8.49 -9.69
C LEU A 32 3.48 -7.23 -10.00
N ARG A 33 4.75 -7.39 -10.41
CA ARG A 33 5.60 -6.27 -10.83
C ARG A 33 5.14 -5.65 -12.14
N ALA A 34 4.81 -6.49 -13.13
CA ALA A 34 4.30 -6.01 -14.42
C ALA A 34 2.98 -5.27 -14.22
N TRP A 35 2.05 -5.82 -13.43
CA TRP A 35 0.78 -5.17 -13.13
C TRP A 35 0.98 -3.85 -12.39
N ALA A 36 1.83 -3.81 -11.36
CA ALA A 36 2.15 -2.56 -10.67
C ALA A 36 2.71 -1.48 -11.61
N ALA A 37 3.56 -1.87 -12.57
CA ALA A 37 4.11 -0.97 -13.56
C ALA A 37 3.04 -0.42 -14.51
N HIS A 38 2.11 -1.25 -14.96
CA HIS A 38 0.97 -0.82 -15.78
C HIS A 38 0.07 0.20 -15.04
N ASP A 39 -0.10 0.02 -13.73
CA ASP A 39 -0.87 0.94 -12.88
C ASP A 39 -0.09 2.18 -12.41
N LEU A 40 1.16 2.35 -12.85
CA LEU A 40 2.08 3.42 -12.40
C LEU A 40 2.24 3.45 -10.87
N ARG A 41 2.28 2.28 -10.22
CA ARG A 41 2.45 2.11 -8.77
C ARG A 41 3.77 1.41 -8.45
N SER A 42 4.29 1.68 -7.25
CA SER A 42 5.31 0.80 -6.69
C SER A 42 4.72 -0.57 -6.37
N LEU A 43 5.55 -1.62 -6.44
CA LEU A 43 5.14 -2.97 -6.08
C LEU A 43 4.54 -3.04 -4.67
N ASN A 44 5.13 -2.34 -3.70
CA ASN A 44 4.62 -2.31 -2.31
C ASN A 44 3.23 -1.66 -2.24
N ALA A 45 3.01 -0.54 -2.93
CA ALA A 45 1.71 0.12 -2.96
C ALA A 45 0.65 -0.74 -3.67
N HIS A 46 1.06 -1.48 -4.71
CA HIS A 46 0.18 -2.39 -5.43
C HIS A 46 -0.22 -3.61 -4.56
N ILE A 47 0.73 -4.24 -3.86
CA ILE A 47 0.45 -5.32 -2.90
C ILE A 47 -0.50 -4.83 -1.79
N GLU A 48 -0.26 -3.64 -1.23
CA GLU A 48 -1.14 -3.07 -0.21
C GLU A 48 -2.58 -2.90 -0.74
N PHE A 49 -2.73 -2.37 -1.96
CA PHE A 49 -4.03 -2.23 -2.62
C PHE A 49 -4.75 -3.57 -2.75
N LEU A 50 -4.08 -4.60 -3.30
CA LEU A 50 -4.66 -5.93 -3.47
C LEU A 50 -5.09 -6.56 -2.14
N LEU A 51 -4.27 -6.43 -1.10
CA LEU A 51 -4.58 -6.96 0.24
C LEU A 51 -5.79 -6.24 0.86
N ARG A 52 -5.88 -4.92 0.72
CA ARG A 52 -7.04 -4.13 1.20
C ARG A 52 -8.31 -4.54 0.47
N GLU A 53 -8.24 -4.73 -0.84
CA GLU A 53 -9.35 -5.21 -1.66
C GLU A 53 -9.80 -6.61 -1.26
N ALA A 54 -8.87 -7.55 -1.07
CA ALA A 54 -9.18 -8.91 -0.63
C ALA A 54 -9.88 -8.94 0.73
N VAL A 55 -9.39 -8.15 1.70
CA VAL A 55 -10.03 -8.04 3.03
C VAL A 55 -11.42 -7.40 2.92
N ARG A 56 -11.56 -6.35 2.10
CA ARG A 56 -12.85 -5.68 1.88
C ARG A 56 -13.88 -6.65 1.29
N ARG A 57 -13.51 -7.38 0.23
CA ARG A 57 -14.36 -8.39 -0.41
C ARG A 57 -14.78 -9.48 0.58
N ARG A 58 -13.84 -10.03 1.35
CA ARG A 58 -14.12 -11.03 2.40
C ARG A 58 -15.13 -10.54 3.44
N ARG A 59 -15.07 -9.25 3.81
CA ARG A 59 -16.01 -8.66 4.79
C ARG A 59 -17.39 -8.39 4.21
N GLN A 60 -17.49 -8.20 2.89
CA GLN A 60 -18.76 -7.97 2.19
C GLN A 60 -19.50 -9.26 1.87
N THR A 61 -18.80 -10.39 1.78
CA THR A 61 -19.43 -11.70 1.71
C THR A 61 -20.15 -11.99 3.03
N PRO A 62 -21.47 -12.28 3.04
CA PRO A 62 -22.17 -12.72 4.23
C PRO A 62 -21.41 -13.89 4.86
N ARG A 63 -21.30 -13.88 6.19
CA ARG A 63 -20.69 -14.98 6.91
C ARG A 63 -21.70 -16.13 6.89
N ASP A 64 -21.48 -17.10 6.03
CA ASP A 64 -22.15 -18.42 6.13
C ASP A 64 -21.89 -19.05 7.51
#